data_AF-A0A1Y3B3P5-F1
#
_entry.id   AF-A0A1Y3B3P5-F1
#
_cell.length_a   1.000
_cell.length_b   1.000
_cell.length_c   1.000
_cell.angle_alpha   90.00
_cell.angle_beta   90.00
_cell.angle_gamma   90.00
#
_symmetry.space_group_name_H-M   'P 1'
#
loop_
_entity.id
_entity.type
_entity.pdbx_description
1 polymer ?
#
loop_
_entity_poly.entity_id
_entity_poly.type
_entity_poly.pdbx_seq_one_letter_code
_entity_poly.pdbx_strand_id
1 'polypeptide(L)'
;FCFYSRLCILKGVYPVEAKKKKSQNTSHAKTYYLRKDILYLSHEQIIWRFWDFKIFMKRMAKAKGRRDNEWVQRIRENKPFYKLDHIVKERYPTLIDALRDMDDALSMCFLYAMFGKSKSLPLELIELSRRLTLEFMYFVMETKSLRKCFISIKGYYYEANIMGQIIRWIVPHQFVMNRVPDVDFQVMKTFTEFYVTFLGFVNYKLYVSNSFIYPPKFFKNEKIQEKTDEEEAEAENEYDSDETIAALNHPLINRVESDEQVKIDNFETELGNDDEEIKFGSSVMTFHQLQKLQNLFAGLKFFINREVPREALCFVIRSFSGQVSWDKNLFA
;
A
#
# COMPACT_ATOMS: atom_id res chain seq x y z
N PHE A 1 1.03 -2.68 -28.85
CA PHE A 1 0.67 -3.66 -27.81
C PHE A 1 0.73 -3.07 -26.40
N CYS A 2 1.85 -2.48 -25.96
CA CYS A 2 2.04 -2.04 -24.56
C CYS A 2 0.95 -1.08 -24.00
N PHE A 3 0.43 -0.13 -24.79
CA PHE A 3 -0.61 0.80 -24.31
C PHE A 3 -2.00 0.18 -24.17
N TYR A 4 -2.37 -0.80 -24.99
CA TYR A 4 -3.68 -1.44 -24.90
C TYR A 4 -3.78 -2.29 -23.64
N SER A 5 -2.78 -3.15 -23.40
CA SER A 5 -2.70 -3.93 -22.16
C SER A 5 -2.70 -3.04 -20.91
N ARG A 6 -1.96 -1.93 -20.94
CA ARG A 6 -1.97 -0.93 -19.86
C ARG A 6 -3.36 -0.33 -19.64
N LEU A 7 -4.05 0.07 -20.70
CA LEU A 7 -5.38 0.65 -20.60
C LEU A 7 -6.39 -0.37 -20.04
N CYS A 8 -6.31 -1.62 -20.49
CA CYS A 8 -7.13 -2.71 -19.94
C CYS A 8 -6.87 -2.91 -18.44
N ILE A 9 -5.61 -2.86 -17.99
CA ILE A 9 -5.24 -2.97 -16.58
C ILE A 9 -5.84 -1.81 -15.77
N LEU A 10 -5.67 -0.57 -16.22
CA LEU A 10 -6.17 0.62 -15.52
C LEU A 10 -7.70 0.60 -15.37
N LYS A 11 -8.42 0.12 -16.37
CA LYS A 11 -9.89 0.05 -16.37
C LYS A 11 -10.46 -1.27 -15.87
N GLY A 12 -9.63 -2.25 -15.56
CA GLY A 12 -10.08 -3.58 -15.12
C GLY A 12 -10.85 -4.35 -16.21
N VAL A 13 -10.43 -4.22 -17.48
CA VAL A 13 -10.99 -5.02 -18.58
C VAL A 13 -10.19 -6.31 -18.74
N TYR A 14 -10.84 -7.43 -18.49
CA TYR A 14 -10.22 -8.76 -18.52
C TYR A 14 -10.60 -9.52 -19.80
N PRO A 15 -9.71 -10.43 -20.27
CA PRO A 15 -10.05 -11.31 -21.37
C PRO A 15 -11.15 -12.30 -20.96
N VAL A 16 -12.02 -12.66 -21.90
CA VAL A 16 -13.17 -13.54 -21.68
C VAL A 16 -13.08 -14.77 -22.59
N GLU A 17 -13.44 -15.94 -22.05
CA GLU A 17 -13.52 -17.16 -22.86
C GLU A 17 -14.72 -17.13 -23.81
N ALA A 18 -14.47 -17.45 -25.08
CA ALA A 18 -15.54 -17.52 -26.07
C ALA A 18 -16.41 -18.77 -25.85
N LYS A 19 -17.73 -18.56 -25.64
CA LYS A 19 -18.71 -19.64 -25.42
C LYS A 19 -18.74 -20.69 -26.54
N LYS A 20 -18.40 -20.32 -27.78
CA LYS A 20 -18.24 -21.24 -28.90
C LYS A 20 -16.79 -21.19 -29.35
N LYS A 21 -15.97 -22.14 -28.89
CA LYS A 21 -14.68 -22.44 -29.50
C LYS A 21 -14.97 -23.05 -30.88
N LYS A 22 -15.14 -22.21 -31.91
CA LYS A 22 -15.10 -22.71 -33.29
C LYS A 22 -13.76 -23.44 -33.39
N SER A 23 -13.80 -24.73 -33.72
CA SER A 23 -12.62 -25.54 -33.98
C SER A 23 -11.84 -24.84 -35.10
N GLN A 24 -10.91 -23.97 -34.71
CA GLN A 24 -10.10 -23.20 -35.61
C GLN A 24 -8.73 -23.86 -35.56
N ASN A 25 -8.30 -24.42 -36.69
CA ASN A 25 -6.97 -25.00 -36.94
C ASN A 25 -5.86 -23.93 -36.89
N THR A 26 -5.94 -22.94 -36.00
CA THR A 26 -4.90 -21.95 -35.79
C THR A 26 -4.08 -22.36 -34.59
N SER A 27 -2.79 -22.64 -34.81
CA SER A 27 -1.81 -23.10 -33.82
C SER A 27 -1.63 -22.15 -32.61
N HIS A 28 -2.14 -20.92 -32.68
CA HIS A 28 -2.04 -19.94 -31.59
C HIS A 28 -3.39 -19.74 -30.88
N ALA A 29 -3.36 -19.84 -29.55
CA ALA A 29 -4.48 -19.46 -28.69
C ALA A 29 -4.79 -17.96 -28.86
N LYS A 30 -6.03 -17.63 -29.21
CA LYS A 30 -6.50 -16.25 -29.33
C LYS A 30 -7.14 -15.80 -28.02
N THR A 31 -6.77 -14.61 -27.58
CA THR A 31 -7.41 -13.91 -26.45
C THR A 31 -8.59 -13.08 -26.96
N TYR A 32 -9.76 -13.24 -26.35
CA TYR A 32 -10.97 -12.51 -26.72
C TYR A 32 -11.34 -11.50 -25.64
N TYR A 33 -11.94 -10.38 -26.06
CA TYR A 33 -12.50 -9.34 -25.19
C TYR A 33 -13.93 -9.05 -25.63
N LEU A 34 -14.77 -8.57 -24.72
CA LEU A 34 -16.13 -8.18 -25.08
C LEU A 34 -16.10 -6.89 -25.91
N ARG A 35 -16.92 -6.86 -26.97
CA ARG A 35 -17.04 -5.68 -27.83
C ARG A 35 -17.50 -4.44 -27.06
N LYS A 36 -18.37 -4.63 -26.05
CA LYS A 36 -18.87 -3.55 -25.20
C LYS A 36 -17.74 -2.88 -24.42
N ASP A 37 -16.85 -3.68 -23.84
CA ASP A 37 -15.72 -3.19 -23.06
C ASP A 37 -14.71 -2.43 -23.95
N ILE A 38 -14.44 -2.95 -25.16
CA ILE A 38 -13.57 -2.23 -26.12
C ILE A 38 -14.18 -0.87 -26.51
N LEU A 39 -15.50 -0.82 -26.72
CA LEU A 39 -16.18 0.44 -27.04
C LEU A 39 -16.08 1.42 -25.87
N TYR A 40 -16.30 0.95 -24.64
CA TYR A 40 -16.13 1.74 -23.43
C TYR A 40 -14.70 2.29 -23.32
N LEU A 41 -13.68 1.44 -23.52
CA LEU A 41 -12.27 1.88 -23.53
C LEU A 41 -11.98 2.94 -24.59
N SER A 42 -12.65 2.90 -25.76
CA SER A 42 -12.40 3.84 -26.84
C SER A 42 -12.76 5.29 -26.52
N HIS A 43 -13.67 5.50 -25.56
CA HIS A 43 -14.10 6.83 -25.11
C HIS A 43 -13.23 7.40 -23.98
N GLU A 44 -12.20 6.67 -23.53
CA GLU A 44 -11.36 7.10 -22.43
C GLU A 44 -10.41 8.25 -22.77
N GLN A 45 -10.41 9.28 -21.92
CA GLN A 45 -9.60 10.47 -22.11
C GLN A 45 -8.09 10.19 -21.97
N ILE A 46 -7.71 9.18 -21.17
CA ILE A 46 -6.31 8.83 -20.95
C ILE A 46 -5.62 8.33 -22.23
N ILE A 47 -6.39 7.89 -23.24
CA ILE A 47 -5.86 7.52 -24.54
C ILE A 47 -5.07 8.68 -25.14
N TRP A 48 -5.62 9.90 -25.14
CA TRP A 48 -4.92 11.07 -25.70
C TRP A 48 -3.56 11.32 -25.03
N ARG A 49 -3.47 11.10 -23.71
CA ARG A 49 -2.20 11.21 -22.97
C ARG A 49 -1.20 10.12 -23.34
N PHE A 50 -1.66 8.90 -23.65
CA PHE A 50 -0.78 7.86 -24.18
C PHE A 50 -0.28 8.19 -25.58
N TRP A 51 -1.07 8.88 -26.40
CA TRP A 51 -0.62 9.36 -27.70
C TRP A 51 0.44 10.46 -27.55
N ASP A 52 0.24 11.42 -26.64
CA ASP A 52 1.26 12.42 -26.30
C ASP A 52 2.56 11.76 -25.84
N PHE A 53 2.47 10.75 -24.98
CA PHE A 53 3.63 9.99 -24.51
C PHE A 53 4.32 9.22 -25.65
N LYS A 54 3.56 8.66 -26.60
CA LYS A 54 4.11 8.00 -27.79
C LYS A 54 4.85 8.99 -28.70
N ILE A 55 4.28 10.19 -28.90
CA ILE A 55 4.92 11.26 -29.67
C ILE A 55 6.21 11.71 -28.97
N PHE A 56 6.16 11.89 -27.65
CA PHE A 56 7.32 12.18 -26.81
C PHE A 56 8.43 11.12 -26.98
N MET A 57 8.10 9.83 -26.89
CA MET A 57 9.07 8.74 -27.06
C MET A 57 9.69 8.75 -28.47
N LYS A 58 8.91 9.04 -29.51
CA LYS A 58 9.41 9.17 -30.89
C LYS A 58 10.35 10.37 -31.04
N ARG A 59 10.01 11.52 -30.43
CA ARG A 59 10.87 12.72 -30.43
C ARG A 59 12.17 12.45 -29.68
N MET A 60 12.11 11.80 -28.52
CA MET A 60 13.29 11.42 -27.73
C MET A 60 14.19 10.45 -28.50
N ALA A 61 13.63 9.44 -29.18
CA ALA A 61 14.40 8.51 -30.01
C ALA A 61 15.09 9.23 -31.18
N LYS A 62 14.39 10.17 -31.84
CA LYS A 62 14.95 11.00 -32.91
C LYS A 62 16.08 11.90 -32.42
N ALA A 63 15.94 12.49 -31.24
CA ALA A 63 16.97 13.33 -30.62
C ALA A 63 18.22 12.53 -30.23
N LYS A 64 18.02 11.37 -29.58
CA LYS A 64 19.11 10.45 -29.25
C LYS A 64 19.85 9.95 -30.49
N GLY A 65 19.13 9.60 -31.56
CA GLY A 65 19.74 9.17 -32.82
C GLY A 65 20.58 10.25 -33.51
N ARG A 66 20.26 11.53 -33.30
CA ARG A 66 21.02 12.68 -33.80
C ARG A 66 22.20 13.08 -32.89
N ARG A 67 22.35 12.46 -31.71
CA ARG A 67 23.36 12.79 -30.68
C ARG A 67 23.33 14.26 -30.21
N ASP A 68 22.16 14.90 -30.30
CA ASP A 68 21.96 16.27 -29.82
C ASP A 68 21.52 16.25 -28.35
N ASN A 69 22.46 16.48 -27.44
CA ASN A 69 22.26 16.34 -25.99
C ASN A 69 21.35 17.43 -25.41
N GLU A 70 21.46 18.67 -25.89
CA GLU A 70 20.63 19.78 -25.41
C GLU A 70 19.16 19.57 -25.80
N TRP A 71 18.92 19.07 -27.01
CA TRP A 71 17.56 18.77 -27.45
C TRP A 71 16.97 17.57 -26.71
N VAL A 72 17.78 16.56 -26.37
CA VAL A 72 17.34 15.45 -25.50
C VAL A 72 16.93 15.97 -24.12
N GLN A 73 17.71 16.87 -23.52
CA GLN A 73 17.42 17.41 -22.20
C GLN A 73 16.12 18.24 -22.17
N ARG A 74 15.94 19.15 -23.15
CA ARG A 74 14.69 19.93 -23.30
C ARG A 74 13.46 19.03 -23.49
N ILE A 75 13.60 17.96 -24.27
CA ILE A 75 12.52 16.99 -24.41
C ILE A 75 12.25 16.33 -23.07
N ARG A 76 13.29 15.86 -22.36
CA ARG A 76 13.18 15.17 -21.06
C ARG A 76 12.45 15.99 -20.00
N GLU A 77 12.70 17.29 -19.94
CA GLU A 77 12.02 18.24 -19.04
C GLU A 77 10.52 18.34 -19.38
N ASN A 78 10.17 18.32 -20.66
CA ASN A 78 8.79 18.34 -21.15
C ASN A 78 8.13 16.94 -21.17
N LYS A 79 8.48 16.06 -20.23
CA LYS A 79 7.88 14.72 -20.13
C LYS A 79 6.38 14.86 -19.82
N PRO A 80 5.48 14.32 -20.66
CA PRO A 80 4.05 14.38 -20.39
C PRO A 80 3.70 13.50 -19.18
N PHE A 81 2.91 14.07 -18.27
CA PHE A 81 2.38 13.42 -17.08
C PHE A 81 0.87 13.20 -17.24
N TYR A 82 0.35 12.08 -16.76
CA TYR A 82 -1.08 11.83 -16.68
C TYR A 82 -1.46 11.45 -15.25
N LYS A 83 -2.68 11.78 -14.87
CA LYS A 83 -3.27 11.48 -13.57
C LYS A 83 -4.25 10.32 -13.69
N LEU A 84 -4.28 9.44 -12.69
CA LEU A 84 -5.20 8.30 -12.62
C LEU A 84 -6.44 8.60 -11.76
N ASP A 85 -6.54 9.80 -11.18
CA ASP A 85 -7.55 10.21 -10.21
C ASP A 85 -9.00 9.98 -10.69
N HIS A 86 -9.27 10.29 -11.95
CA HIS A 86 -10.60 10.11 -12.55
C HIS A 86 -10.98 8.63 -12.66
N ILE A 87 -10.02 7.77 -13.02
CA ILE A 87 -10.22 6.32 -13.16
C ILE A 87 -10.51 5.70 -11.80
N VAL A 88 -9.76 6.10 -10.77
CA VAL A 88 -9.97 5.61 -9.40
C VAL A 88 -11.37 5.98 -8.90
N LYS A 89 -11.78 7.24 -9.07
CA LYS A 89 -13.11 7.72 -8.62
C LYS A 89 -14.27 7.07 -9.37
N GLU A 90 -14.10 6.79 -10.66
CA GLU A 90 -15.11 6.10 -11.45
C GLU A 90 -15.25 4.63 -11.06
N ARG A 91 -14.13 3.95 -10.78
CA ARG A 91 -14.11 2.55 -10.37
C ARG A 91 -14.64 2.35 -8.94
N TYR A 92 -14.31 3.28 -8.04
CA TYR A 92 -14.66 3.22 -6.63
C TYR A 92 -15.44 4.48 -6.22
N PRO A 93 -16.76 4.52 -6.44
CA PRO A 93 -17.58 5.67 -6.09
C PRO A 93 -17.73 5.84 -4.57
N THR A 94 -17.71 4.75 -3.81
CA THR A 94 -17.81 4.77 -2.35
C THR A 94 -16.53 4.26 -1.69
N LEU A 95 -16.30 4.68 -0.44
CA LEU A 95 -15.15 4.19 0.34
C LEU A 95 -15.28 2.69 0.66
N ILE A 96 -16.49 2.19 0.89
CA ILE A 96 -16.70 0.78 1.22
C ILE A 96 -16.33 -0.11 0.02
N ASP A 97 -16.69 0.30 -1.20
CA ASP A 97 -16.30 -0.40 -2.42
C ASP A 97 -14.77 -0.40 -2.59
N ALA A 98 -14.12 0.70 -2.26
CA ALA A 98 -12.66 0.77 -2.24
C ALA A 98 -12.04 -0.18 -1.19
N LEU A 99 -12.57 -0.22 0.04
CA LEU A 99 -12.03 -1.07 1.10
C LEU A 99 -12.13 -2.57 0.76
N ARG A 100 -13.15 -3.00 -0.02
CA ARG A 100 -13.29 -4.39 -0.45
C ARG A 100 -12.20 -4.87 -1.41
N ASP A 101 -11.69 -3.97 -2.25
CA ASP A 101 -10.64 -4.28 -3.24
C ASP A 101 -9.23 -3.89 -2.74
N MET A 102 -9.10 -3.54 -1.46
CA MET A 102 -7.85 -3.02 -0.88
C MET A 102 -6.77 -4.11 -0.67
N ASP A 103 -7.17 -5.36 -0.50
CA ASP A 103 -6.30 -6.52 -0.18
C ASP A 103 -5.16 -6.70 -1.20
N ASP A 104 -5.49 -6.71 -2.49
CA ASP A 104 -4.52 -6.87 -3.58
C ASP A 104 -3.60 -5.65 -3.70
N ALA A 105 -4.16 -4.45 -3.55
CA ALA A 105 -3.41 -3.20 -3.62
C ALA A 105 -2.36 -3.12 -2.51
N LEU A 106 -2.74 -3.47 -1.27
CA LEU A 106 -1.82 -3.51 -0.13
C LEU A 106 -0.71 -4.53 -0.36
N SER A 107 -1.07 -5.77 -0.70
CA SER A 107 -0.10 -6.85 -0.90
C SER A 107 0.94 -6.51 -1.99
N MET A 108 0.51 -5.86 -3.07
CA MET A 108 1.40 -5.38 -4.13
C MET A 108 2.28 -4.21 -3.68
N CYS A 109 1.74 -3.25 -2.93
CA CYS A 109 2.52 -2.12 -2.42
C CYS A 109 3.58 -2.59 -1.40
N PHE A 110 3.25 -3.53 -0.52
CA PHE A 110 4.21 -4.14 0.42
C PHE A 110 5.31 -4.91 -0.31
N LEU A 111 4.97 -5.63 -1.39
CA LEU A 111 5.98 -6.27 -2.24
C LEU A 111 6.92 -5.23 -2.88
N TYR A 112 6.36 -4.12 -3.39
CA TYR A 112 7.15 -3.06 -4.01
C TYR A 112 8.02 -2.30 -3.01
N ALA A 113 7.58 -2.15 -1.77
CA ALA A 113 8.35 -1.55 -0.69
C ALA A 113 9.66 -2.31 -0.42
N MET A 114 9.65 -3.64 -0.62
CA MET A 114 10.83 -4.50 -0.45
C MET A 114 11.81 -4.45 -1.63
N PHE A 115 11.41 -3.95 -2.81
CA PHE A 115 12.33 -3.89 -3.95
C PHE A 115 13.40 -2.81 -3.76
N GLY A 116 14.65 -3.17 -4.06
CA GLY A 116 15.76 -2.23 -4.17
C GLY A 116 15.70 -1.36 -5.43
N LYS A 117 16.58 -0.35 -5.51
CA LYS A 117 16.73 0.51 -6.68
C LYS A 117 17.06 -0.35 -7.91
N SER A 118 16.25 -0.26 -8.96
CA SER A 118 16.41 -1.13 -10.13
C SER A 118 16.09 -0.41 -11.43
N LYS A 119 16.82 -0.68 -12.52
CA LYS A 119 16.64 0.01 -13.81
C LYS A 119 15.23 -0.13 -14.40
N SER A 120 14.51 -1.19 -14.06
CA SER A 120 13.16 -1.48 -14.57
C SER A 120 12.04 -0.82 -13.74
N LEU A 121 12.33 -0.46 -12.49
CA LEU A 121 11.36 0.05 -11.53
C LEU A 121 11.66 1.52 -11.22
N PRO A 122 10.70 2.44 -11.43
CA PRO A 122 10.94 3.85 -11.09
C PRO A 122 11.06 4.01 -9.57
N LEU A 123 12.08 4.74 -9.13
CA LEU A 123 12.36 5.01 -7.72
C LEU A 123 11.17 5.67 -7.02
N GLU A 124 10.55 6.64 -7.68
CA GLU A 124 9.36 7.35 -7.22
C GLU A 124 8.23 6.38 -6.79
N LEU A 125 8.01 5.29 -7.54
CA LEU A 125 6.95 4.34 -7.22
C LEU A 125 7.30 3.48 -6.00
N ILE A 126 8.58 3.14 -5.83
CA ILE A 126 9.07 2.38 -4.67
C ILE A 126 8.94 3.26 -3.40
N GLU A 127 9.41 4.49 -3.46
CA GLU A 127 9.33 5.46 -2.35
C GLU A 127 7.89 5.77 -1.96
N LEU A 128 7.02 6.01 -2.94
CA LEU A 128 5.58 6.19 -2.70
C LEU A 128 4.94 4.93 -2.09
N SER A 129 5.29 3.74 -2.58
CA SER A 129 4.76 2.48 -2.02
C SER A 129 5.16 2.34 -0.56
N ARG A 130 6.44 2.56 -0.22
CA ARG A 130 6.94 2.53 1.17
C ARG A 130 6.19 3.50 2.07
N ARG A 131 6.07 4.75 1.62
CA ARG A 131 5.37 5.79 2.38
C ARG A 131 3.91 5.39 2.61
N LEU A 132 3.18 5.01 1.58
CA LEU A 132 1.75 4.66 1.69
C LEU A 132 1.50 3.41 2.53
N THR A 133 2.38 2.41 2.48
CA THR A 133 2.29 1.22 3.34
C THR A 133 2.50 1.57 4.80
N LEU A 134 3.44 2.47 5.11
CA LEU A 134 3.66 2.97 6.47
C LEU A 134 2.47 3.80 6.96
N GLU A 135 1.95 4.71 6.14
CA GLU A 135 0.74 5.48 6.44
C GLU A 135 -0.44 4.55 6.79
N PHE A 136 -0.59 3.44 6.07
CA PHE A 136 -1.64 2.45 6.33
C PHE A 136 -1.40 1.65 7.62
N MET A 137 -0.18 1.13 7.82
CA MET A 137 0.17 0.40 9.06
C MET A 137 -0.08 1.27 10.29
N TYR A 138 0.29 2.54 10.20
CA TYR A 138 0.14 3.50 11.28
C TYR A 138 -1.34 3.80 11.61
N PHE A 139 -2.17 3.93 10.57
CA PHE A 139 -3.62 4.03 10.76
C PHE A 139 -4.20 2.81 11.49
N VAL A 140 -3.74 1.59 11.15
CA VAL A 140 -4.18 0.36 11.82
C VAL A 140 -3.75 0.32 13.28
N MET A 141 -2.54 0.78 13.59
CA MET A 141 -2.05 0.88 14.97
C MET A 141 -2.91 1.82 15.81
N GLU A 142 -3.15 3.04 15.33
CA GLU A 142 -3.87 4.08 16.09
C GLU A 142 -5.34 3.70 16.28
N THR A 143 -5.98 3.15 15.24
CA THR A 143 -7.36 2.68 15.31
C THR A 143 -7.54 1.35 16.04
N LYS A 144 -6.43 0.66 16.37
CA LYS A 144 -6.42 -0.66 17.04
C LYS A 144 -7.37 -1.64 16.35
N SER A 145 -7.29 -1.68 15.03
CA SER A 145 -8.23 -2.39 14.16
C SER A 145 -7.75 -3.80 13.75
N LEU A 146 -6.54 -4.17 14.14
CA LEU A 146 -5.97 -5.51 13.92
C LEU A 146 -6.77 -6.59 14.68
N ARG A 147 -6.99 -7.74 14.05
CA ARG A 147 -7.80 -8.85 14.60
C ARG A 147 -7.07 -10.18 14.59
N LYS A 148 -6.47 -10.57 13.47
CA LYS A 148 -5.74 -11.84 13.35
C LYS A 148 -4.39 -11.61 12.70
N CYS A 149 -3.42 -12.38 13.15
CA CYS A 149 -2.07 -12.42 12.59
C CYS A 149 -1.71 -13.88 12.34
N PHE A 150 -1.11 -14.17 11.20
CA PHE A 150 -0.65 -15.51 10.86
C PHE A 150 0.73 -15.44 10.20
N ILE A 151 1.69 -16.19 10.72
CA ILE A 151 3.05 -16.25 10.17
C ILE A 151 3.16 -17.48 9.28
N SER A 152 3.64 -17.29 8.06
CA SER A 152 3.88 -18.36 7.10
C SER A 152 5.30 -18.28 6.55
N ILE A 153 5.67 -19.27 5.74
CA ILE A 153 6.93 -19.29 4.98
C ILE A 153 6.99 -18.12 3.99
N LYS A 154 5.84 -17.67 3.46
CA LYS A 154 5.79 -16.56 2.49
C LYS A 154 5.95 -15.17 3.13
N GLY A 155 5.57 -15.02 4.39
CA GLY A 155 5.47 -13.72 5.06
C GLY A 155 4.47 -13.70 6.20
N TYR A 156 4.15 -12.49 6.63
CA TYR A 156 3.17 -12.19 7.67
C TYR A 156 1.82 -11.85 7.04
N TYR A 157 0.78 -12.58 7.43
CA TYR A 157 -0.60 -12.30 7.05
C TYR A 157 -1.27 -11.54 8.19
N TYR A 158 -1.87 -10.40 7.87
CA TYR A 158 -2.61 -9.57 8.80
C TYR A 158 -4.07 -9.49 8.37
N GLU A 159 -4.98 -9.52 9.35
CA GLU A 159 -6.41 -9.29 9.18
C GLU A 159 -6.80 -8.10 10.06
N ALA A 160 -7.29 -7.01 9.47
CA ALA A 160 -7.84 -5.87 10.20
C ALA A 160 -9.31 -5.64 9.82
N ASN A 161 -10.10 -5.19 10.79
CA ASN A 161 -11.49 -4.81 10.58
C ASN A 161 -11.59 -3.27 10.55
N ILE A 162 -11.80 -2.71 9.36
CA ILE A 162 -11.91 -1.27 9.13
C ILE A 162 -13.31 -0.97 8.61
N MET A 163 -14.09 -0.15 9.34
CA MET A 163 -15.47 0.22 8.98
C MET A 163 -16.38 -0.98 8.67
N GLY A 164 -16.19 -2.11 9.35
CA GLY A 164 -16.97 -3.33 9.15
C GLY A 164 -16.56 -4.17 7.93
N GLN A 165 -15.52 -3.77 7.19
CA GLN A 165 -14.89 -4.60 6.16
C GLN A 165 -13.65 -5.27 6.73
N ILE A 166 -13.52 -6.58 6.46
CA ILE A 166 -12.35 -7.37 6.85
C ILE A 166 -11.35 -7.29 5.71
N ILE A 167 -10.18 -6.70 5.98
CA ILE A 167 -9.10 -6.50 5.03
C ILE A 167 -7.97 -7.46 5.39
N ARG A 168 -7.49 -8.20 4.39
CA ARG A 168 -6.40 -9.18 4.54
C ARG A 168 -5.28 -8.86 3.58
N TRP A 169 -4.09 -8.70 4.12
CA TRP A 169 -2.91 -8.47 3.29
C TRP A 169 -1.72 -9.28 3.79
N ILE A 170 -0.76 -9.47 2.89
CA ILE A 170 0.51 -10.12 3.18
C ILE A 170 1.65 -9.10 3.16
N VAL A 171 2.48 -9.16 4.19
CA VAL A 171 3.79 -8.51 4.23
C VAL A 171 4.84 -9.58 4.01
N PRO A 172 5.58 -9.56 2.89
CA PRO A 172 6.62 -10.55 2.63
C PRO A 172 7.74 -10.43 3.66
N HIS A 173 8.42 -11.56 3.94
CA HIS A 173 9.62 -11.52 4.76
C HIS A 173 10.70 -10.65 4.09
N GLN A 174 11.46 -9.93 4.91
CA GLN A 174 12.55 -9.08 4.46
C GLN A 174 13.74 -9.92 4.01
N PHE A 175 13.67 -10.44 2.79
CA PHE A 175 14.78 -11.12 2.13
C PHE A 175 15.17 -10.33 0.88
N VAL A 176 16.46 -10.39 0.54
CA VAL A 176 16.95 -9.84 -0.72
C VAL A 176 16.31 -10.64 -1.85
N MET A 177 15.34 -10.02 -2.53
CA MET A 177 14.69 -10.65 -3.67
C MET A 177 15.60 -10.59 -4.90
N ASN A 178 16.05 -11.76 -5.34
CA ASN A 178 16.70 -11.89 -6.64
C ASN A 178 15.65 -11.73 -7.76
N ARG A 179 16.04 -11.09 -8.87
CA ARG A 179 15.15 -10.96 -10.04
C ARG A 179 14.81 -12.34 -10.58
N VAL A 180 13.53 -12.66 -10.60
CA VAL A 180 13.02 -13.87 -11.26
C VAL A 180 12.83 -13.55 -12.75
N PRO A 181 13.44 -14.31 -13.67
CA PRO A 181 13.41 -14.00 -15.11
C PRO A 181 12.02 -14.15 -15.75
N ASP A 182 11.13 -14.94 -15.15
CA ASP A 182 9.81 -15.26 -15.71
C ASP A 182 8.72 -14.21 -15.41
N VAL A 183 9.04 -13.13 -14.70
CA VAL A 183 8.06 -12.14 -14.25
C VAL A 183 8.09 -10.88 -15.11
N ASP A 184 6.94 -10.53 -15.69
CA ASP A 184 6.77 -9.28 -16.45
C ASP A 184 6.58 -8.07 -15.51
N PHE A 185 7.70 -7.43 -15.16
CA PHE A 185 7.71 -6.21 -14.35
C PHE A 185 7.00 -5.02 -15.01
N GLN A 186 6.83 -4.99 -16.33
CA GLN A 186 6.14 -3.89 -16.99
C GLN A 186 4.64 -3.93 -16.70
N VAL A 187 4.05 -5.13 -16.69
CA VAL A 187 2.66 -5.33 -16.27
C VAL A 187 2.51 -4.99 -14.79
N MET A 188 3.36 -5.54 -13.92
CA MET A 188 3.33 -5.23 -12.48
C MET A 188 3.46 -3.74 -12.19
N LYS A 189 4.31 -3.02 -12.94
CA LYS A 189 4.47 -1.58 -12.80
C LYS A 189 3.18 -0.83 -13.08
N THR A 190 2.43 -1.22 -14.11
CA THR A 190 1.14 -0.58 -14.43
C THR A 190 0.07 -0.83 -13.38
N PHE A 191 0.04 -2.02 -12.77
CA PHE A 191 -0.82 -2.31 -11.62
C PHE A 191 -0.44 -1.47 -10.41
N THR A 192 0.85 -1.44 -10.08
CA THR A 192 1.35 -0.74 -8.89
C THR A 192 1.13 0.77 -9.00
N GLU A 193 1.30 1.34 -10.20
CA GLU A 193 0.98 2.74 -10.44
C GLU A 193 -0.48 3.08 -10.13
N PHE A 194 -1.41 2.22 -10.54
CA PHE A 194 -2.82 2.36 -10.18
C PHE A 194 -3.03 2.20 -8.68
N TYR A 195 -2.48 1.15 -8.08
CA TYR A 195 -2.64 0.85 -6.66
C TYR A 195 -2.07 1.92 -5.74
N VAL A 196 -0.95 2.56 -6.09
CA VAL A 196 -0.39 3.68 -5.32
C VAL A 196 -1.35 4.88 -5.33
N THR A 197 -1.92 5.23 -6.48
CA THR A 197 -2.91 6.32 -6.54
C THR A 197 -4.18 5.97 -5.76
N PHE A 198 -4.66 4.74 -5.88
CA PHE A 198 -5.81 4.22 -5.16
C PHE A 198 -5.61 4.21 -3.64
N LEU A 199 -4.49 3.65 -3.16
CA LEU A 199 -4.13 3.59 -1.75
C LEU A 199 -3.97 5.00 -1.16
N GLY A 200 -3.44 5.95 -1.92
CA GLY A 200 -3.39 7.36 -1.52
C GLY A 200 -4.78 7.97 -1.27
N PHE A 201 -5.77 7.70 -2.14
CA PHE A 201 -7.15 8.14 -1.93
C PHE A 201 -7.80 7.48 -0.71
N VAL A 202 -7.59 6.17 -0.54
CA VAL A 202 -8.13 5.43 0.60
C VAL A 202 -7.54 5.93 1.90
N ASN A 203 -6.21 6.03 2.01
CA ASN A 203 -5.53 6.56 3.20
C ASN A 203 -6.00 7.99 3.51
N TYR A 204 -6.03 8.89 2.53
CA TYR A 204 -6.56 10.25 2.74
C TYR A 204 -7.98 10.21 3.33
N LYS A 205 -8.88 9.41 2.76
CA LYS A 205 -10.26 9.34 3.22
C LYS A 205 -10.38 8.70 4.60
N LEU A 206 -9.60 7.66 4.91
CA LEU A 206 -9.54 7.02 6.23
C LEU A 206 -9.08 8.03 7.29
N TYR A 207 -7.97 8.73 7.06
CA TYR A 207 -7.44 9.73 7.99
C TYR A 207 -8.43 10.86 8.24
N VAL A 208 -9.02 11.42 7.18
CA VAL A 208 -10.03 12.49 7.31
C VAL A 208 -11.28 12.01 8.04
N SER A 209 -11.73 10.76 7.81
CA SER A 209 -12.92 10.20 8.47
C SER A 209 -12.69 9.98 9.97
N ASN A 210 -11.45 9.73 10.37
CA ASN A 210 -11.04 9.56 11.77
C ASN A 210 -10.44 10.85 12.40
N SER A 211 -10.58 12.01 11.73
CA SER A 211 -10.07 13.32 12.19
C SER A 211 -8.55 13.44 12.36
N PHE A 212 -7.78 12.56 11.71
CA PHE A 212 -6.32 12.65 11.66
C PHE A 212 -5.84 13.67 10.61
N ILE A 213 -4.63 14.21 10.79
CA ILE A 213 -3.99 15.10 9.80
C ILE A 213 -3.40 14.25 8.67
N TYR A 214 -3.74 14.59 7.42
CA TYR A 214 -3.13 14.00 6.23
C TYR A 214 -2.40 15.07 5.39
N PRO A 215 -1.19 14.78 4.86
CA PRO A 215 -0.37 13.61 5.16
C PRO A 215 0.10 13.57 6.61
N PRO A 216 0.25 12.38 7.22
CA PRO A 216 0.82 12.29 8.56
C PRO A 216 2.23 12.87 8.52
N LYS A 217 2.47 13.84 9.40
CA LYS A 217 3.83 14.32 9.63
C LYS A 217 4.52 13.25 10.46
N PHE A 218 5.23 12.35 9.81
CA PHE A 218 6.23 11.55 10.52
C PHE A 218 7.18 12.54 11.19
N PHE A 219 7.52 12.32 12.47
CA PHE A 219 8.56 13.11 13.12
C PHE A 219 9.82 12.95 12.27
N LYS A 220 10.11 13.93 11.41
CA LYS A 220 11.44 14.08 10.84
C LYS A 220 12.32 14.32 12.04
N ASN A 221 13.17 13.36 12.38
CA ASN A 221 14.26 13.65 13.30
C ASN A 221 15.00 14.85 12.70
N GLU A 222 15.06 15.96 13.43
CA GLU A 222 15.66 17.25 13.01
C GLU A 222 17.16 17.15 12.66
N LYS A 223 17.74 15.95 12.67
CA LYS A 223 19.18 15.68 12.46
C LYS A 223 19.66 15.76 11.02
N ILE A 224 18.78 15.95 10.04
CA ILE A 224 19.19 16.01 8.63
C ILE A 224 19.68 17.43 8.24
N GLN A 225 19.48 18.45 9.08
CA GLN A 225 19.99 19.80 8.76
C GLN A 225 21.46 20.05 9.16
N GLU A 226 22.10 19.18 9.93
CA GLU A 226 23.51 19.37 10.35
C GLU A 226 24.54 18.52 9.58
N LYS A 227 24.12 17.62 8.67
CA LYS A 227 25.05 16.97 7.74
C LYS A 227 25.17 17.81 6.46
N THR A 228 25.91 18.90 6.57
CA THR A 228 26.34 19.74 5.44
C THR A 228 27.30 18.99 4.50
N ASP A 229 26.86 18.85 3.25
CA ASP A 229 27.55 19.16 1.99
C ASP A 229 28.84 18.43 1.53
N GLU A 230 29.46 17.50 2.29
CA GLU A 230 30.74 16.90 1.82
C GLU A 230 30.81 15.35 1.74
N GLU A 231 29.79 14.60 2.16
CA GLU A 231 29.81 13.12 2.14
C GLU A 231 28.69 12.47 1.28
N GLU A 232 28.09 13.21 0.34
CA GLU A 232 26.97 12.70 -0.49
C GLU A 232 27.38 11.70 -1.60
N ALA A 233 28.66 11.37 -1.75
CA ALA A 233 29.13 10.54 -2.86
C ALA A 233 29.32 9.04 -2.56
N GLU A 234 29.38 8.60 -1.29
CA GLU A 234 29.77 7.21 -0.95
C GLU A 234 28.85 6.48 0.06
N ALA A 235 27.74 7.07 0.49
CA ALA A 235 26.73 6.34 1.28
C ALA A 235 25.81 5.51 0.36
N GLU A 236 26.21 4.27 0.09
CA GLU A 236 25.41 3.27 -0.61
C GLU A 236 24.10 2.96 0.13
N ASN A 237 23.00 3.53 -0.37
CA ASN A 237 21.59 3.11 -0.29
C ASN A 237 21.22 1.85 0.53
N GLU A 238 21.36 1.90 1.84
CA GLU A 238 20.52 1.14 2.76
C GLU A 238 19.41 2.08 3.23
N TYR A 239 18.18 1.81 2.78
CA TYR A 239 17.03 2.52 3.33
C TYR A 239 16.94 2.13 4.80
N ASP A 240 17.19 3.09 5.67
CA ASP A 240 17.26 2.89 7.10
C ASP A 240 15.91 2.37 7.61
N SER A 241 15.85 1.06 7.84
CA SER A 241 14.70 0.46 8.50
C SER A 241 14.54 1.01 9.93
N ASP A 242 15.53 1.72 10.48
CA ASP A 242 15.36 2.43 11.74
C ASP A 242 14.43 3.64 11.61
N GLU A 243 14.52 4.43 10.53
CA GLU A 243 13.64 5.60 10.34
C GLU A 243 12.17 5.19 10.20
N THR A 244 11.90 4.11 9.47
CA THR A 244 10.53 3.61 9.27
C THR A 244 9.93 3.10 10.57
N ILE A 245 10.70 2.42 11.41
CA ILE A 245 10.23 1.84 12.67
C ILE A 245 10.21 2.87 13.78
N ALA A 246 11.14 3.84 13.77
CA ALA A 246 11.07 5.02 14.62
C ALA A 246 9.80 5.82 14.32
N ALA A 247 9.40 5.95 13.04
CA ALA A 247 8.13 6.57 12.69
C ALA A 247 6.92 5.79 13.24
N LEU A 248 6.96 4.45 13.21
CA LEU A 248 5.96 3.62 13.89
C LEU A 248 5.98 3.79 15.41
N ASN A 249 7.07 4.37 15.97
CA ASN A 249 7.24 4.55 17.41
C ASN A 249 6.44 5.65 18.08
N HIS A 250 6.00 6.64 17.32
CA HIS A 250 5.34 7.82 17.84
C HIS A 250 3.82 7.73 17.68
N PRO A 251 3.00 8.31 18.57
CA PRO A 251 1.55 8.42 18.38
C PRO A 251 1.18 9.50 17.34
N LEU A 252 0.00 9.37 16.70
CA LEU A 252 -0.49 10.37 15.74
C LEU A 252 -0.76 11.70 16.44
N ILE A 253 -0.35 12.82 15.83
CA ILE A 253 -0.80 14.14 16.25
C ILE A 253 -2.26 14.28 15.83
N ASN A 254 -3.16 14.15 16.81
CA ASN A 254 -4.58 14.38 16.61
C ASN A 254 -4.88 15.88 16.48
N ARG A 255 -5.83 16.26 15.62
CA ARG A 255 -6.32 17.65 15.51
C ARG A 255 -7.04 18.14 16.76
N VAL A 256 -7.41 17.22 17.64
CA VAL A 256 -8.14 17.49 18.86
C VAL A 256 -7.39 16.78 19.97
N GLU A 257 -6.69 17.54 20.82
CA GLU A 257 -6.45 17.11 22.20
C GLU A 257 -7.82 17.09 22.88
N SER A 258 -8.59 16.04 22.64
CA SER A 258 -9.73 15.71 23.50
C SER A 258 -9.23 14.66 24.48
N ASP A 259 -8.73 15.15 25.61
CA ASP A 259 -8.68 14.43 26.89
C ASP A 259 -10.10 14.13 27.39
N GLU A 260 -10.89 13.46 26.55
CA GLU A 260 -12.11 12.78 26.97
C GLU A 260 -11.90 11.31 26.67
N GLN A 261 -11.11 10.66 27.55
CA GLN A 261 -11.44 9.31 27.93
C GLN A 261 -12.88 9.34 28.42
N VAL A 262 -13.84 9.04 27.54
CA VAL A 262 -15.19 8.70 27.96
C VAL A 262 -15.03 7.48 28.87
N LYS A 263 -14.98 7.73 30.19
CA LYS A 263 -15.21 6.70 31.20
C LYS A 263 -16.64 6.24 30.98
N ILE A 264 -16.81 5.24 30.12
CA ILE A 264 -18.04 4.48 30.05
C ILE A 264 -18.12 3.77 31.40
N ASP A 265 -19.19 4.08 32.14
CA ASP A 265 -19.47 3.50 33.44
C ASP A 265 -19.44 1.97 33.31
N ASN A 266 -18.56 1.32 34.08
CA ASN A 266 -18.53 -0.14 34.19
C ASN A 266 -19.77 -0.55 34.98
N PHE A 267 -20.93 -0.64 34.33
CA PHE A 267 -22.03 -1.41 34.87
C PHE A 267 -21.64 -2.89 34.75
N GLU A 268 -21.12 -3.44 35.84
CA GLU A 268 -21.09 -4.88 36.08
C GLU A 268 -22.54 -5.36 36.03
N THR A 269 -22.99 -5.78 34.86
CA THR A 269 -24.23 -6.54 34.77
C THR A 269 -23.86 -7.91 35.28
N GLU A 270 -24.21 -8.21 36.53
CA GLU A 270 -24.34 -9.58 37.04
C GLU A 270 -25.34 -10.30 36.13
N LEU A 271 -24.85 -10.82 35.02
CA LEU A 271 -25.53 -11.83 34.24
C LEU A 271 -25.40 -13.11 35.05
N GLY A 272 -26.49 -13.41 35.77
CA GLY A 272 -26.72 -14.71 36.37
C GLY A 272 -26.46 -15.82 35.36
N ASN A 273 -26.02 -16.95 35.89
CA ASN A 273 -25.87 -18.22 35.19
C ASN A 273 -27.09 -18.51 34.32
N ASP A 274 -27.02 -18.22 33.03
CA ASP A 274 -27.87 -18.85 32.02
C ASP A 274 -26.99 -19.15 30.81
N ASP A 275 -26.55 -20.41 30.77
CA ASP A 275 -25.95 -21.07 29.63
C ASP A 275 -26.96 -21.13 28.48
N GLU A 276 -27.07 -20.07 27.68
CA GLU A 276 -27.66 -20.16 26.34
C GLU A 276 -26.62 -19.82 25.28
N GLU A 277 -26.04 -20.88 24.72
CA GLU A 277 -25.29 -20.86 23.47
C GLU A 277 -26.12 -20.20 22.36
N ILE A 278 -25.87 -18.92 22.08
CA ILE A 278 -26.30 -18.30 20.83
C ILE A 278 -25.43 -18.88 19.70
N LYS A 279 -25.87 -20.01 19.15
CA LYS A 279 -25.45 -20.52 17.84
C LYS A 279 -25.95 -19.56 16.77
N PHE A 280 -25.16 -18.55 16.46
CA PHE A 280 -25.27 -17.85 15.18
C PHE A 280 -23.88 -17.71 14.55
N GLY A 281 -23.69 -18.40 13.43
CA GLY A 281 -22.44 -18.42 12.68
C GLY A 281 -22.09 -17.05 12.12
N SER A 282 -21.43 -16.23 12.91
CA SER A 282 -20.53 -15.16 12.46
C SER A 282 -19.76 -14.67 13.69
N SER A 283 -18.44 -14.58 13.56
CA SER A 283 -17.50 -14.20 14.62
C SER A 283 -17.62 -12.73 15.01
N VAL A 284 -18.77 -12.30 15.54
CA VAL A 284 -18.96 -10.96 16.07
C VAL A 284 -18.55 -11.00 17.53
N MET A 285 -17.30 -10.60 17.79
CA MET A 285 -16.84 -10.39 19.18
C MET A 285 -17.71 -9.33 19.84
N THR A 286 -18.06 -9.53 21.11
CA THR A 286 -18.79 -8.52 21.87
C THR A 286 -17.93 -7.26 22.03
N PHE A 287 -18.56 -6.10 22.22
CA PHE A 287 -17.85 -4.84 22.39
C PHE A 287 -16.79 -4.90 23.52
N HIS A 288 -17.13 -5.54 24.64
CA HIS A 288 -16.19 -5.75 25.75
C HIS A 288 -14.98 -6.63 25.37
N GLN A 289 -15.19 -7.68 24.57
CA GLN A 289 -14.09 -8.51 24.07
C GLN A 289 -13.16 -7.71 23.15
N LEU A 290 -13.72 -6.84 22.30
CA LEU A 290 -12.94 -5.95 21.43
C LEU A 290 -12.10 -4.96 22.25
N GLN A 291 -12.70 -4.31 23.25
CA GLN A 291 -11.99 -3.36 24.09
C GLN A 291 -10.87 -4.03 24.90
N LYS A 292 -11.13 -5.23 25.43
CA LYS A 292 -10.11 -6.04 26.12
C LYS A 292 -8.95 -6.40 25.19
N LEU A 293 -9.24 -6.79 23.95
CA LEU A 293 -8.21 -7.08 22.96
C LEU A 293 -7.40 -5.84 22.61
N GLN A 294 -8.05 -4.70 22.34
CA GLN A 294 -7.37 -3.45 21.98
C GLN A 294 -6.41 -2.95 23.08
N ASN A 295 -6.69 -3.27 24.35
CA ASN A 295 -5.88 -2.88 25.49
C ASN A 295 -5.06 -4.05 26.07
N LEU A 296 -4.85 -5.14 25.32
CA LEU A 296 -4.18 -6.35 25.80
C LEU A 296 -2.79 -6.08 26.40
N PHE A 297 -2.03 -5.15 25.81
CA PHE A 297 -0.68 -4.79 26.26
C PHE A 297 -0.59 -3.39 26.89
N ALA A 298 -1.73 -2.80 27.28
CA ALA A 298 -1.75 -1.48 27.89
C ALA A 298 -0.86 -1.43 29.15
N GLY A 299 0.10 -0.50 29.18
CA GLY A 299 1.05 -0.32 30.29
C GLY A 299 2.24 -1.29 30.30
N LEU A 300 2.29 -2.27 29.40
CA LEU A 300 3.43 -3.18 29.27
C LEU A 300 4.51 -2.58 28.37
N LYS A 301 5.77 -2.81 28.77
CA LYS A 301 6.96 -2.36 28.04
C LYS A 301 7.71 -3.57 27.51
N PHE A 302 7.88 -3.63 26.20
CA PHE A 302 8.60 -4.69 25.50
C PHE A 302 9.95 -4.17 25.02
N PHE A 303 10.99 -4.96 25.25
CA PHE A 303 12.31 -4.74 24.67
C PHE A 303 12.59 -5.80 23.61
N ILE A 304 12.85 -5.37 22.38
CA ILE A 304 13.05 -6.25 21.23
C ILE A 304 14.55 -6.43 20.99
N ASN A 305 15.00 -7.69 20.91
CA ASN A 305 16.39 -8.05 20.63
C ASN A 305 16.67 -8.03 19.10
N ARG A 306 17.94 -8.09 18.70
CA ARG A 306 18.37 -7.99 17.29
C ARG A 306 17.97 -9.14 16.38
N GLU A 307 17.85 -10.34 16.94
CA GLU A 307 17.63 -11.56 16.16
C GLU A 307 16.17 -11.70 15.70
N VAL A 308 15.27 -10.82 16.17
CA VAL A 308 13.83 -10.93 15.91
C VAL A 308 13.34 -9.88 14.91
N PRO A 309 12.35 -10.22 14.07
CA PRO A 309 11.80 -9.31 13.07
C PRO A 309 11.05 -8.15 13.74
N ARG A 310 11.76 -7.03 13.89
CA ARG A 310 11.31 -5.85 14.63
C ARG A 310 10.06 -5.19 14.04
N GLU A 311 9.97 -5.03 12.73
CA GLU A 311 8.82 -4.35 12.09
C GLU A 311 7.50 -5.04 12.40
N ALA A 312 7.47 -6.36 12.21
CA ALA A 312 6.28 -7.17 12.44
C ALA A 312 5.87 -7.17 13.92
N LEU A 313 6.83 -7.33 14.85
CA LEU A 313 6.56 -7.34 16.28
C LEU A 313 6.14 -5.97 16.80
N CYS A 314 6.84 -4.91 16.39
CA CYS A 314 6.51 -3.53 16.71
C CYS A 314 5.07 -3.22 16.28
N PHE A 315 4.70 -3.64 15.06
CA PHE A 315 3.36 -3.43 14.54
C PHE A 315 2.27 -4.11 15.36
N VAL A 316 2.47 -5.37 15.72
CA VAL A 316 1.51 -6.12 16.53
C VAL A 316 1.40 -5.56 17.94
N ILE A 317 2.53 -5.32 18.62
CA ILE A 317 2.54 -4.86 20.01
C ILE A 317 1.86 -3.50 20.14
N ARG A 318 2.14 -2.56 19.22
CA ARG A 318 1.47 -1.25 19.20
C ARG A 318 -0.01 -1.30 18.89
N SER A 319 -0.41 -2.17 17.96
CA SER A 319 -1.83 -2.34 17.61
C SER A 319 -2.68 -2.76 18.83
N PHE A 320 -2.04 -3.31 19.88
CA PHE A 320 -2.66 -3.72 21.12
C PHE A 320 -2.22 -2.87 22.34
N SER A 321 -1.82 -1.62 22.11
CA SER A 321 -1.48 -0.61 23.14
C SER A 321 -0.21 -0.84 23.96
N GLY A 322 0.71 -1.69 23.48
CA GLY A 322 2.00 -1.92 24.13
C GLY A 322 3.06 -0.87 23.75
N GLN A 323 4.01 -0.64 24.65
CA GLN A 323 5.19 0.18 24.38
C GLN A 323 6.36 -0.70 23.96
N VAL A 324 7.10 -0.27 22.93
CA VAL A 324 8.21 -1.03 22.35
C VAL A 324 9.47 -0.17 22.32
N SER A 325 10.58 -0.75 22.75
CA SER A 325 11.93 -0.16 22.66
C SER A 325 12.93 -1.19 22.13
N TRP A 326 14.02 -0.71 21.57
CA TRP A 326 15.18 -1.51 21.15
C TRP A 326 16.46 -0.72 21.40
N ASP A 327 17.61 -1.39 21.27
CA ASP A 327 18.91 -0.73 21.38
C ASP A 327 19.15 0.16 20.15
N LYS A 328 19.57 1.41 20.41
CA LYS A 328 19.83 2.44 19.41
C LYS A 328 21.12 2.19 18.62
N ASN A 329 22.12 1.54 19.22
CA ASN A 329 23.44 1.37 18.61
C ASN A 329 23.57 0.09 17.79
N LEU A 330 22.55 -0.76 17.78
CA LEU A 330 22.66 -2.10 17.23
C LEU A 330 22.34 -2.20 15.73
N PHE A 331 21.83 -1.12 15.12
CA PHE A 331 21.27 -1.13 13.77
C PHE A 331 21.69 0.09 12.92
N ALA A 332 22.68 0.86 13.39
CA ALA A 332 23.22 2.03 12.72
C ALA A 332 24.23 1.68 11.61
#